data_AF-A0A729Z2V0-F1
#
_entry.id   AF-A0A729Z2V0-F1
#
_cell.length_a   1.000
_cell.length_b   1.000
_cell.length_c   1.000
_cell.angle_alpha   90.00
_cell.angle_beta   90.00
_cell.angle_gamma   90.00
#
_symmetry.space_group_name_H-M   'P 1'
#
loop_
_entity.id
_entity.type
_entity.pdbx_description
1 polymer ?
#
loop_
_entity_poly.entity_id
_entity_poly.type
_entity_poly.pdbx_seq_one_letter_code
_entity_poly.pdbx_strand_id
1 'polypeptide(L)' 'PVAKYKNTGISIGIEPLNPMIRQDLTLGYIVVIRNGKASQEVNGLLNRSLPKAISTFKDHINEYEAAKSKML' A
#
# COMPACT_ATOMS: atom_id res chain seq x y z
N PRO A 1 -7.62 -4.19 -2.72
CA PRO A 1 -6.28 -3.63 -2.97
C PRO A 1 -6.22 -3.10 -4.40
N VAL A 2 -5.66 -1.92 -4.59
CA VAL A 2 -5.55 -1.25 -5.89
C VAL A 2 -4.35 -1.79 -6.68
N ALA A 3 -3.27 -2.16 -5.99
CA ALA A 3 -2.13 -2.81 -6.60
C ALA A 3 -1.55 -3.88 -5.66
N LYS A 4 -0.99 -4.96 -6.22
CA LYS A 4 -0.32 -6.05 -5.51
C LYS A 4 0.90 -6.49 -6.30
N TYR A 5 2.00 -6.77 -5.61
CA TYR A 5 3.22 -7.26 -6.25
C TYR A 5 3.35 -8.78 -6.13
N LYS A 6 3.09 -9.50 -7.22
CA LYS A 6 3.28 -10.96 -7.33
C LYS A 6 2.67 -11.71 -6.13
N ASN A 7 3.13 -12.93 -5.87
CA ASN A 7 2.76 -13.73 -4.70
C ASN A 7 3.43 -13.22 -3.40
N THR A 8 3.45 -11.91 -3.18
CA THR A 8 4.00 -11.29 -1.97
C THR A 8 2.89 -10.57 -1.19
N GLY A 9 3.20 -10.20 0.05
CA GLY A 9 2.32 -9.32 0.84
C GLY A 9 2.44 -7.82 0.49
N ILE A 10 3.24 -7.45 -0.52
CA ILE A 10 3.47 -6.06 -0.90
C ILE A 10 2.28 -5.55 -1.72
N SER A 11 1.61 -4.49 -1.25
CA SER A 11 0.39 -3.99 -1.89
C SER A 11 0.07 -2.52 -1.55
N ILE A 12 -0.78 -1.91 -2.38
CA ILE A 12 -1.43 -0.62 -2.10
C ILE A 12 -2.94 -0.88 -2.00
N GLY A 13 -3.59 -0.31 -0.99
CA GLY A 13 -5.03 -0.26 -0.81
C GLY A 13 -5.54 1.17 -0.69
N ILE A 14 -6.79 1.39 -1.11
CA ILE A 14 -7.58 2.54 -0.70
C ILE A 14 -8.68 1.96 0.18
N GLU A 15 -8.75 2.41 1.43
CA GLU A 15 -9.63 1.86 2.45
C GLU A 15 -10.49 2.99 3.03
N PRO A 16 -11.75 2.71 3.40
CA PRO A 16 -12.59 3.72 4.02
C PRO A 16 -12.01 4.13 5.36
N LEU A 17 -12.14 5.41 5.67
CA LEU A 17 -11.70 5.96 6.96
C LEU A 17 -12.48 5.32 8.12
N ASN A 18 -13.76 4.99 7.89
CA ASN A 18 -14.57 4.25 8.84
C ASN A 18 -14.55 2.74 8.51
N PRO A 19 -13.84 1.91 9.30
CA PRO A 19 -13.73 0.48 9.04
C PRO A 19 -15.03 -0.30 9.30
N MET A 20 -16.04 0.32 9.92
CA MET A 20 -17.38 -0.29 10.07
C MET A 20 -18.21 -0.20 8.79
N ILE A 21 -17.87 0.73 7.88
CA ILE A 21 -18.59 0.96 6.62
C ILE A 21 -17.63 0.68 5.46
N ARG A 22 -17.22 -0.59 5.34
CA ARG A 22 -16.07 -1.03 4.53
C ARG A 22 -16.14 -0.75 3.02
N GLN A 23 -17.30 -0.33 2.51
CA GLN A 23 -17.52 -0.04 1.09
C GLN A 23 -17.79 1.44 0.80
N ASP A 24 -18.02 2.26 1.82
CA ASP A 24 -18.36 3.67 1.65
C ASP A 24 -17.12 4.56 1.80
N LEU A 25 -16.66 5.13 0.68
CA LEU A 25 -15.53 6.06 0.64
C LEU A 25 -15.98 7.54 0.71
N THR A 26 -17.30 7.81 0.74
CA THR A 26 -17.84 9.19 0.78
C THR A 26 -17.52 9.89 2.10
N LEU A 27 -17.39 9.13 3.17
CA LEU A 27 -16.95 9.60 4.49
C LEU A 27 -15.42 9.77 4.61
N GLY A 28 -14.72 9.63 3.49
CA GLY A 28 -13.27 9.71 3.41
C GLY A 28 -12.61 8.34 3.31
N TYR A 29 -11.34 8.39 2.93
CA TYR A 29 -10.53 7.21 2.68
C TYR A 29 -9.09 7.46 3.14
N ILE A 30 -8.37 6.36 3.33
CA ILE A 30 -6.94 6.33 3.56
C ILE A 30 -6.27 5.51 2.47
N VAL A 31 -5.05 5.90 2.08
CA VAL A 31 -4.20 5.05 1.24
C VAL A 31 -3.32 4.23 2.18
N VAL A 32 -3.30 2.92 2.00
CA VAL A 32 -2.53 1.99 2.83
C VAL A 32 -1.51 1.27 1.96
N ILE A 33 -0.25 1.28 2.37
CA ILE A 33 0.81 0.50 1.75
C ILE A 33 1.15 -0.65 2.68
N ARG A 34 1.36 -1.83 2.11
CA ARG A 34 1.77 -3.02 2.85
C ARG A 34 3.02 -3.58 2.23
N ASN A 35 3.94 -4.11 3.03
CA ASN A 35 5.14 -4.79 2.56
C ASN A 35 5.16 -6.29 2.91
N GLY A 36 4.02 -6.83 3.33
CA GLY A 36 3.86 -8.20 3.83
C GLY A 36 4.26 -8.43 5.28
N LYS A 37 4.88 -7.45 5.94
CA LYS A 37 5.21 -7.49 7.38
C LYS A 37 4.46 -6.43 8.17
N ALA A 38 4.37 -5.23 7.60
CA ALA A 38 3.71 -4.07 8.19
C ALA A 38 2.75 -3.41 7.20
N SER A 39 1.85 -2.60 7.74
CA SER A 39 0.98 -1.69 7.00
C SER A 39 1.29 -0.25 7.41
N GLN A 40 1.32 0.66 6.44
CA GLN A 40 1.55 2.08 6.64
C GLN A 40 0.41 2.87 6.00
N GLU A 41 -0.15 3.79 6.77
CA GLU A 41 -1.12 4.77 6.27
C GLU A 41 -0.41 5.96 5.63
N VAL A 42 -0.92 6.40 4.49
CA VAL A 42 -0.48 7.63 3.82
C VAL A 42 -1.62 8.63 3.87
N ASN A 43 -1.48 9.57 4.80
CA ASN A 43 -2.46 10.62 5.03
C ASN A 43 -2.46 11.67 3.91
N GLY A 44 -3.61 12.31 3.73
CA GLY A 44 -3.83 13.41 2.78
C GLY A 44 -4.71 13.03 1.58
N LEU A 45 -5.05 14.05 0.79
CA LEU A 45 -5.88 13.92 -0.42
C LEU A 45 -5.32 12.86 -1.38
N LEU A 46 -6.20 12.08 -2.03
CA LEU A 46 -5.79 10.96 -2.89
C LEU A 46 -4.76 11.33 -3.95
N ASN A 47 -4.93 12.51 -4.57
CA ASN A 47 -4.02 13.00 -5.60
C ASN A 47 -2.60 13.29 -5.11
N ARG A 48 -2.39 13.39 -3.78
CA ARG A 48 -1.08 13.55 -3.15
C ARG A 48 -0.61 12.28 -2.45
N SER A 49 -1.51 11.57 -1.76
CA SER A 49 -1.17 10.36 -1.01
C SER A 49 -0.89 9.18 -1.94
N LEU A 50 -1.62 9.03 -3.05
CA LEU A 50 -1.42 7.90 -3.96
C LEU A 50 -0.06 7.94 -4.69
N PRO A 51 0.42 9.07 -5.25
CA PRO A 51 1.77 9.13 -5.81
C PRO A 51 2.86 8.80 -4.80
N LYS A 52 2.74 9.31 -3.56
CA LYS A 52 3.67 8.97 -2.47
C LYS A 52 3.64 7.47 -2.17
N ALA A 53 2.44 6.89 -2.11
CA ALA A 53 2.28 5.46 -1.89
C ALA A 53 2.86 4.60 -3.00
N ILE A 54 2.74 5.03 -4.25
CA ILE A 54 3.35 4.35 -5.40
C ILE A 54 4.88 4.39 -5.31
N SER A 55 5.47 5.50 -4.89
CA SER A 55 6.92 5.61 -4.68
C SER A 55 7.39 4.57 -3.65
N THR A 56 6.81 4.60 -2.46
CA THR A 56 7.17 3.66 -1.38
C THR A 56 6.87 2.20 -1.74
N PHE A 57 5.81 1.94 -2.50
CA PHE A 57 5.52 0.59 -3.02
C PHE A 57 6.64 0.08 -3.94
N LYS A 58 7.21 0.93 -4.80
CA LYS A 58 8.37 0.56 -5.62
C LYS A 58 9.60 0.30 -4.77
N ASP A 59 9.82 1.08 -3.71
CA ASP A 59 10.93 0.88 -2.78
C ASP A 59 10.84 -0.50 -2.12
N HIS A 60 9.66 -0.89 -1.61
CA HIS A 60 9.46 -2.23 -1.04
C HIS A 60 9.65 -3.36 -2.04
N ILE A 61 9.28 -3.17 -3.30
CA ILE A 61 9.55 -4.15 -4.37
C ILE A 61 11.05 -4.32 -4.56
N ASN A 62 11.80 -3.21 -4.63
CA ASN A 62 13.24 -3.24 -4.83
C ASN A 62 13.95 -3.91 -3.64
N GLU A 63 13.55 -3.60 -2.41
CA GLU A 63 14.04 -4.24 -1.18
C GLU A 63 13.80 -5.75 -1.20
N TYR A 64 12.60 -6.18 -1.59
CA TYR A 64 12.24 -7.59 -1.64
C TYR A 64 13.04 -8.37 -2.69
N GLU A 65 13.15 -7.86 -3.92
CA GLU A 65 13.89 -8.53 -5.00
C GLU A 65 15.40 -8.56 -4.70
N ALA A 66 15.95 -7.50 -4.07
CA ALA A 66 17.33 -7.47 -3.61
C ALA A 66 17.61 -8.50 -2.50
N ALA A 67 16.69 -8.65 -1.53
CA ALA A 67 16.81 -9.65 -0.49
C ALA A 67 16.71 -11.07 -1.05
N LYS A 68 15.77 -11.32 -1.97
CA LYS A 68 15.60 -12.61 -2.64
C LYS A 68 16.86 -13.03 -3.40
N SER A 69 17.51 -12.09 -4.09
CA SER A 69 18.74 -12.35 -4.86
C SER A 69 19.94 -12.72 -3.99
N LYS A 70 19.92 -12.40 -2.68
CA LYS A 70 20.95 -12.78 -1.71
C LYS A 70 20.71 -14.14 -1.04
N MET A 71 19.53 -14.73 -1.25
CA MET A 71 19.15 -16.03 -0.70
C MET A 71 19.31 -17.17 -1.71
N LEU A 72 19.66 -16.84 -2.95
CA LEU A 72 20.03 -17.75 -4.04
C LEU A 72 21.55 -17.83 -4.13
#